data_AF-A0A1M7RAZ9-F1
#
_entry.id   AF-A0A1M7RAZ9-F1
#
_cell.length_a   1.000
_cell.length_b   1.000
_cell.length_c   1.000
_cell.angle_alpha   90.00
_cell.angle_beta   90.00
_cell.angle_gamma   90.00
#
_symmetry.space_group_name_H-M   'P 1'
#
loop_
_entity.id
_entity.type
_entity.pdbx_description
1 polymer ?
#
loop_
_entity_poly.entity_id
_entity_poly.type
_entity_poly.pdbx_seq_one_letter_code
_entity_poly.pdbx_strand_id
1 'polypeptide(L)'
;MKKLFWFMLLQLAAVQVFSQSMIYQIENGNGEDRTMMFRLQIQDAEFCAKGKLSFKKASYLKFSPSSNINLDSLDKAAIPFSRAFPKNYWSEGASVIHMNTKPNEDGHIWFEYVYVEEKKENDIKPVAAFKVVFEGSNAEKERVSPKIQEIIMTSDPTALKKYIAVIKRLKRENNVKSADVIKAKADGPPPPIRNL
;
A
#
# COMPACT_ATOMS: atom_id res chain seq x y z
N MET A 1 27.53 9.90 -40.46
CA MET A 1 27.50 9.94 -38.98
C MET A 1 26.16 10.36 -38.35
N LYS A 2 25.12 10.74 -39.11
CA LYS A 2 23.80 11.07 -38.52
C LYS A 2 22.95 9.84 -38.13
N LYS A 3 23.13 8.68 -38.78
CA LYS A 3 22.29 7.48 -38.56
C LYS A 3 22.62 6.70 -37.27
N LEU A 4 23.88 6.74 -36.78
CA LEU A 4 24.26 6.10 -35.52
C LEU A 4 23.67 6.83 -34.29
N PHE A 5 23.53 8.15 -34.37
CA PHE A 5 23.01 8.96 -33.26
C PHE A 5 21.52 8.68 -32.96
N TRP A 6 20.75 8.33 -34.00
CA TRP A 6 19.34 7.96 -33.86
C TRP A 6 19.15 6.58 -33.22
N PHE A 7 20.04 5.62 -33.48
CA PHE A 7 19.99 4.30 -32.85
C PHE A 7 20.30 4.36 -31.34
N MET A 8 21.23 5.21 -30.91
CA MET A 8 21.49 5.45 -29.47
C MET A 8 20.31 6.14 -28.77
N LEU A 9 19.65 7.11 -29.43
CA LEU A 9 18.46 7.77 -28.87
C LEU A 9 17.25 6.83 -28.75
N LEU A 10 17.08 5.90 -29.70
CA LEU A 10 16.04 4.87 -29.64
C LEU A 10 16.33 3.81 -28.57
N GLN A 11 17.59 3.46 -28.32
CA GLN A 11 17.97 2.56 -27.21
C GLN A 11 17.82 3.23 -25.84
N LEU A 12 18.05 4.54 -25.73
CA LEU A 12 17.77 5.32 -24.51
C LEU A 12 16.27 5.49 -24.26
N ALA A 13 15.45 5.57 -25.32
CA ALA A 13 13.98 5.57 -25.22
C ALA A 13 13.38 4.18 -24.92
N ALA A 14 14.13 3.11 -25.18
CA ALA A 14 13.71 1.72 -24.93
C ALA A 14 13.94 1.23 -23.49
N VAL A 15 14.56 2.06 -22.63
CA VAL A 15 14.49 1.83 -21.18
C VAL A 15 13.10 2.24 -20.71
N GLN A 16 12.10 1.41 -21.01
CA GLN A 16 10.85 1.42 -20.23
C GLN A 16 11.27 1.30 -18.78
N VAL A 17 11.17 2.40 -18.04
CA VAL A 17 11.36 2.40 -16.60
C VAL A 17 10.18 1.61 -16.05
N PHE A 18 10.36 0.30 -15.89
CA PHE A 18 9.35 -0.58 -15.33
C PHE A 18 9.14 -0.15 -13.88
N SER A 19 8.00 0.49 -13.64
CA SER A 19 7.53 0.80 -12.30
C SER A 19 6.74 -0.39 -11.80
N GLN A 20 7.14 -0.99 -10.69
CA GLN A 20 6.38 -2.04 -10.04
C GLN A 20 5.47 -1.44 -8.96
N SER A 21 4.24 -1.93 -8.91
CA SER A 21 3.30 -1.59 -7.85
C SER A 21 3.65 -2.39 -6.59
N MET A 22 3.88 -1.71 -5.48
CA MET A 22 4.25 -2.30 -4.20
C MET A 22 3.37 -1.75 -3.08
N ILE A 23 3.04 -2.59 -2.11
CA ILE A 23 2.27 -2.21 -0.93
C ILE A 23 3.15 -2.45 0.29
N TYR A 24 3.43 -1.40 1.04
CA TYR A 24 4.09 -1.51 2.33
C TYR A 24 3.02 -1.55 3.42
N GLN A 25 2.80 -2.73 4.02
CA GLN A 25 1.89 -2.92 5.14
C GLN A 25 2.68 -2.69 6.43
N ILE A 26 2.44 -1.54 7.05
CA ILE A 26 3.08 -1.07 8.27
C ILE A 26 2.14 -1.34 9.43
N GLU A 27 2.63 -2.03 10.45
CA GLU A 27 1.83 -2.46 11.59
C GLU A 27 2.42 -1.96 12.89
N ASN A 28 1.56 -1.41 13.74
CA ASN A 28 1.86 -1.13 15.12
C ASN A 28 1.10 -2.10 16.02
N GLY A 29 1.72 -3.25 16.26
CA GLY A 29 1.15 -4.38 17.00
C GLY A 29 2.15 -5.06 17.94
N ASN A 30 3.22 -4.35 18.32
CA ASN A 30 4.27 -4.86 19.22
C ASN A 30 4.92 -6.19 18.74
N GLY A 31 5.05 -6.38 17.42
CA GLY A 31 5.62 -7.60 16.83
C GLY A 31 4.73 -8.85 16.86
N GLU A 32 3.44 -8.73 17.16
CA GLU A 32 2.53 -9.88 17.12
C GLU A 32 1.93 -10.10 15.72
N ASP A 33 2.33 -11.18 15.04
CA ASP A 33 1.83 -11.60 13.71
C ASP A 33 0.37 -12.11 13.69
N ARG A 34 -0.38 -12.02 14.81
CA ARG A 34 -1.71 -12.64 14.97
C ARG A 34 -2.83 -11.73 14.47
N THR A 35 -2.66 -11.26 13.25
CA THR A 35 -3.42 -10.21 12.54
C THR A 35 -4.75 -10.67 11.97
N MET A 36 -5.14 -11.95 12.04
CA MET A 36 -6.28 -12.48 11.27
C MET A 36 -7.64 -11.81 11.56
N MET A 37 -7.97 -11.50 12.81
CA MET A 37 -9.26 -10.86 13.16
C MET A 37 -9.28 -9.38 12.77
N PHE A 38 -8.15 -8.67 12.95
CA PHE A 38 -7.98 -7.31 12.47
C PHE A 38 -8.00 -7.26 10.93
N ARG A 39 -7.39 -8.24 10.28
CA ARG A 39 -7.26 -8.35 8.82
C ARG A 39 -8.60 -8.33 8.12
N LEU A 40 -9.61 -9.01 8.65
CA LEU A 40 -10.96 -8.96 8.06
C LEU A 40 -11.51 -7.53 8.06
N GLN A 41 -11.50 -6.85 9.22
CA GLN A 41 -11.96 -5.46 9.33
C GLN A 41 -11.15 -4.50 8.43
N ILE A 42 -9.83 -4.72 8.32
CA ILE A 42 -8.95 -3.93 7.47
C ILE A 42 -9.28 -4.14 5.99
N GLN A 43 -9.41 -5.38 5.53
CA GLN A 43 -9.72 -5.71 4.13
C GLN A 43 -11.07 -5.15 3.70
N ASP A 44 -12.05 -5.29 4.58
CA ASP A 44 -13.39 -4.75 4.43
C ASP A 44 -13.38 -3.22 4.29
N ALA A 45 -12.63 -2.54 5.16
CA ALA A 45 -12.48 -1.09 5.11
C ALA A 45 -11.65 -0.63 3.89
N GLU A 46 -10.62 -1.40 3.50
CA GLU A 46 -9.81 -1.15 2.30
C GLU A 46 -10.67 -1.28 1.03
N PHE A 47 -11.55 -2.28 0.97
CA PHE A 47 -12.49 -2.47 -0.13
C PHE A 47 -13.40 -1.26 -0.30
N CYS A 48 -13.88 -0.70 0.81
CA CYS A 48 -14.65 0.53 0.83
C CYS A 48 -13.82 1.74 0.39
N ALA A 49 -12.59 1.89 0.90
CA ALA A 49 -11.67 2.97 0.52
C ALA A 49 -11.36 2.97 -0.99
N LYS A 50 -11.22 1.80 -1.60
CA LYS A 50 -11.04 1.60 -3.06
C LYS A 50 -12.31 1.89 -3.87
N GLY A 51 -13.40 2.32 -3.24
CA GLY A 51 -14.67 2.67 -3.88
C GLY A 51 -15.46 1.46 -4.40
N LYS A 52 -15.16 0.25 -3.91
CA LYS A 52 -15.86 -0.98 -4.34
C LYS A 52 -17.18 -1.18 -3.60
N LEU A 53 -17.27 -0.64 -2.38
CA LEU A 53 -18.49 -0.54 -1.60
C LEU A 53 -18.50 0.82 -0.88
N SER A 54 -19.69 1.34 -0.57
CA SER A 54 -19.82 2.51 0.29
C SER A 54 -19.66 2.10 1.76
N PHE A 55 -18.96 2.92 2.54
CA PHE A 55 -18.81 2.75 4.00
C PHE A 55 -20.17 2.73 4.71
N LYS A 56 -21.17 3.49 4.22
CA LYS A 56 -22.54 3.44 4.75
C LYS A 56 -23.25 2.11 4.55
N LYS A 57 -22.83 1.34 3.53
CA LYS A 57 -23.41 0.04 3.21
C LYS A 57 -22.64 -1.12 3.83
N ALA A 58 -21.48 -0.85 4.41
CA ALA A 58 -20.60 -1.85 5.02
C ALA A 58 -20.99 -2.13 6.48
N SER A 59 -22.17 -2.71 6.70
CA SER A 59 -22.71 -3.00 8.05
C SER A 59 -21.90 -4.03 8.85
N TYR A 60 -20.98 -4.73 8.20
CA TYR A 60 -20.05 -5.69 8.81
C TYR A 60 -18.81 -5.02 9.42
N LEU A 61 -18.55 -3.74 9.12
CA LEU A 61 -17.53 -2.96 9.80
C LEU A 61 -18.01 -2.64 11.22
N LYS A 62 -17.20 -3.01 12.20
CA LYS A 62 -17.46 -2.78 13.61
C LYS A 62 -16.74 -1.50 14.03
N PHE A 63 -17.49 -0.43 14.22
CA PHE A 63 -16.95 0.83 14.73
C PHE A 63 -17.00 0.88 16.25
N SER A 64 -16.02 1.55 16.87
CA SER A 64 -16.03 1.79 18.32
C SER A 64 -17.23 2.67 18.68
N PRO A 65 -17.95 2.40 19.79
CA PRO A 65 -19.02 3.27 20.27
C PRO A 65 -18.56 4.70 20.58
N SER A 66 -17.28 4.86 20.91
CA SER A 66 -16.66 6.17 21.16
C SER A 66 -16.18 6.87 19.88
N SER A 67 -16.22 6.19 18.73
CA SER A 67 -15.81 6.78 17.46
C SER A 67 -16.87 7.76 16.96
N ASN A 68 -16.43 8.95 16.57
CA ASN A 68 -17.28 9.95 15.91
C ASN A 68 -17.08 9.90 14.38
N ILE A 69 -17.00 8.69 13.82
CA ILE A 69 -16.75 8.50 12.38
C ILE A 69 -17.99 8.91 11.60
N ASN A 70 -17.83 9.91 10.73
CA ASN A 70 -18.84 10.26 9.75
C ASN A 70 -18.64 9.43 8.46
N LEU A 71 -19.54 8.46 8.22
CA LEU A 71 -19.45 7.56 7.08
C LEU A 71 -19.64 8.28 5.72
N ASP A 72 -20.42 9.37 5.67
CA ASP A 72 -20.54 10.19 4.45
C ASP A 72 -19.21 10.88 4.11
N SER A 73 -18.49 11.33 5.14
CA SER A 73 -17.16 11.92 4.96
C SER A 73 -16.15 10.89 4.47
N LEU A 74 -16.22 9.64 4.97
CA LEU A 74 -15.38 8.55 4.48
C LEU A 74 -15.70 8.20 3.03
N ASP A 75 -16.98 8.09 2.65
CA ASP A 75 -17.38 7.86 1.26
C ASP A 75 -16.87 8.97 0.33
N LYS A 76 -16.94 10.23 0.76
CA LYS A 76 -16.38 11.36 -0.01
C LYS A 76 -14.87 11.27 -0.14
N ALA A 77 -14.15 10.86 0.91
CA ALA A 77 -12.69 10.69 0.89
C ALA A 77 -12.24 9.46 0.06
N ALA A 78 -13.06 8.43 -0.06
CA ALA A 78 -12.79 7.25 -0.89
C ALA A 78 -12.72 7.58 -2.39
N ILE A 79 -13.44 8.61 -2.85
CA ILE A 79 -13.44 9.04 -4.26
C ILE A 79 -12.05 9.50 -4.72
N PRO A 80 -11.41 10.53 -4.13
CA PRO A 80 -10.07 10.93 -4.52
C PRO A 80 -9.03 9.85 -4.22
N PHE A 81 -9.19 9.08 -3.13
CA PHE A 81 -8.30 7.95 -2.83
C PHE A 81 -8.30 6.90 -3.95
N SER A 82 -9.46 6.41 -4.37
CA SER A 82 -9.58 5.41 -5.44
C SER A 82 -9.09 5.92 -6.81
N ARG A 83 -9.14 7.23 -7.04
CA ARG A 83 -8.64 7.88 -8.27
C ARG A 83 -7.14 8.19 -8.25
N ALA A 84 -6.48 8.12 -7.09
CA ALA A 84 -5.06 8.40 -6.97
C ALA A 84 -4.19 7.32 -7.67
N PHE A 85 -4.73 6.11 -7.83
CA PHE A 85 -4.00 4.98 -8.39
C PHE A 85 -3.79 5.11 -9.91
N PRO A 86 -2.56 4.85 -10.42
CA PRO A 86 -2.33 4.64 -11.84
C PRO A 86 -3.25 3.56 -12.42
N LYS A 87 -3.63 3.68 -13.69
CA LYS A 87 -4.57 2.76 -14.35
C LYS A 87 -4.15 1.29 -14.28
N ASN A 88 -2.85 1.03 -14.33
CA ASN A 88 -2.25 -0.31 -14.32
C ASN A 88 -1.76 -0.73 -12.91
N TYR A 89 -2.05 0.03 -11.86
CA TYR A 89 -1.52 -0.26 -10.53
C TYR A 89 -1.90 -1.68 -10.06
N TRP A 90 -3.13 -2.11 -10.37
CA TRP A 90 -3.69 -3.40 -9.94
C TRP A 90 -3.55 -4.52 -10.97
N SER A 91 -3.12 -4.24 -12.21
CA SER A 91 -3.21 -5.20 -13.32
C SER A 91 -2.17 -6.33 -13.25
N GLU A 92 -1.00 -6.08 -12.66
CA GLU A 92 0.08 -7.06 -12.53
C GLU A 92 0.18 -7.68 -11.12
N GLY A 93 -0.78 -7.34 -10.24
CA GLY A 93 -0.65 -7.58 -8.80
C GLY A 93 0.36 -6.64 -8.15
N ALA A 94 0.12 -6.27 -6.91
CA ALA A 94 1.04 -5.47 -6.13
C ALA A 94 1.61 -6.33 -5.00
N SER A 95 2.94 -6.47 -4.93
CA SER A 95 3.57 -7.26 -3.88
C SER A 95 3.42 -6.55 -2.54
N VAL A 96 3.09 -7.31 -1.49
CA VAL A 96 2.94 -6.79 -0.13
C VAL A 96 4.21 -7.06 0.66
N ILE A 97 4.80 -6.02 1.24
CA ILE A 97 5.92 -6.09 2.18
C ILE A 97 5.39 -5.73 3.56
N HIS A 98 5.48 -6.68 4.49
CA HIS A 98 5.10 -6.48 5.88
C HIS A 98 6.26 -5.84 6.67
N MET A 99 5.96 -4.80 7.44
CA MET A 99 6.91 -4.09 8.29
C MET A 99 6.25 -3.77 9.64
N ASN A 100 7.01 -3.91 10.71
CA ASN A 100 6.52 -3.61 12.06
C ASN A 100 7.22 -2.37 12.62
N THR A 101 6.47 -1.49 13.27
CA THR A 101 7.03 -0.40 14.09
C THR A 101 7.40 -0.96 15.46
N LYS A 102 8.70 -1.07 15.75
CA LYS A 102 9.19 -1.48 17.08
C LYS A 102 10.08 -0.38 17.66
N PRO A 103 9.86 0.04 18.93
CA PRO A 103 8.76 -0.35 19.83
C PRO A 103 7.41 0.26 19.41
N ASN A 104 6.32 -0.14 20.06
CA ASN A 104 5.01 0.49 19.84
C ASN A 104 5.09 1.98 20.17
N GLU A 105 4.86 2.84 19.18
CA GLU A 105 5.21 4.26 19.25
C GLU A 105 4.15 5.11 19.99
N ASP A 106 2.89 4.68 20.04
CA ASP A 106 1.76 5.54 20.47
C ASP A 106 0.70 4.85 21.34
N GLY A 107 0.87 3.57 21.67
CA GLY A 107 -0.06 2.83 22.52
C GLY A 107 -1.38 2.45 21.84
N HIS A 108 -1.52 2.68 20.54
CA HIS A 108 -2.68 2.23 19.75
C HIS A 108 -2.32 1.03 18.89
N ILE A 109 -3.32 0.22 18.56
CA ILE A 109 -3.18 -0.82 17.54
C ILE A 109 -3.62 -0.23 16.21
N TRP A 110 -2.72 -0.18 15.24
CA TRP A 110 -3.04 0.31 13.91
C TRP A 110 -2.31 -0.41 12.80
N PHE A 111 -2.92 -0.36 11.62
CA PHE A 111 -2.41 -0.96 10.39
C PHE A 111 -2.50 0.09 9.29
N GLU A 112 -1.41 0.27 8.56
CA GLU A 112 -1.28 1.27 7.52
C GLU A 112 -0.70 0.66 6.24
N TYR A 113 -1.44 0.79 5.15
CA TYR A 113 -1.09 0.30 3.82
C TYR A 113 -0.64 1.49 3.00
N VAL A 114 0.65 1.54 2.67
CA VAL A 114 1.23 2.57 1.81
C VAL A 114 1.43 1.99 0.42
N TYR A 115 0.66 2.51 -0.53
CA TYR A 115 0.69 2.09 -1.93
C TYR A 115 1.74 2.91 -2.66
N VAL A 116 2.70 2.25 -3.29
CA VAL A 116 3.80 2.93 -3.98
C VAL A 116 4.03 2.37 -5.39
N GLU A 117 4.61 3.22 -6.23
CA GLU A 117 5.29 2.86 -7.47
C GLU A 117 6.80 2.84 -7.19
N GLU A 118 7.45 1.67 -7.32
CA GLU A 118 8.91 1.53 -7.16
C GLU A 118 9.56 1.32 -8.53
N LYS A 119 10.41 2.28 -8.95
CA LYS A 119 11.01 2.28 -10.30
C LYS A 119 12.38 1.63 -10.36
N LYS A 120 13.19 1.87 -9.33
CA LYS A 120 14.54 1.32 -9.11
C LYS A 120 14.77 1.26 -7.60
N GLU A 121 15.78 0.54 -7.17
CA GLU A 121 16.11 0.42 -5.75
C GLU A 121 16.17 1.81 -5.08
N ASN A 122 15.32 2.03 -4.07
CA ASN A 122 15.18 3.28 -3.29
C ASN A 122 14.50 4.48 -3.99
N ASP A 123 14.01 4.33 -5.23
CA ASP A 123 13.15 5.30 -5.92
C ASP A 123 11.67 4.96 -5.69
N ILE A 124 11.22 5.32 -4.48
CA ILE A 124 9.86 5.07 -3.97
C ILE A 124 9.00 6.28 -4.25
N LYS A 125 7.90 6.09 -4.99
CA LYS A 125 6.88 7.10 -5.21
C LYS A 125 5.56 6.68 -4.55
N PRO A 126 5.23 7.22 -3.36
CA PRO A 126 3.95 6.96 -2.74
C PRO A 126 2.79 7.53 -3.57
N VAL A 127 1.74 6.73 -3.70
CA VAL A 127 0.54 7.00 -4.48
C VAL A 127 -0.63 7.31 -3.57
N ALA A 128 -0.80 6.51 -2.52
CA ALA A 128 -1.85 6.66 -1.53
C ALA A 128 -1.42 5.96 -0.22
N ALA A 129 -2.09 6.30 0.88
CA ALA A 129 -1.96 5.58 2.15
C ALA A 129 -3.33 5.38 2.80
N PHE A 130 -3.56 4.20 3.34
CA PHE A 130 -4.80 3.82 4.02
C PHE A 130 -4.45 3.28 5.41
N LYS A 131 -4.93 3.94 6.46
CA LYS A 131 -4.68 3.56 7.85
C LYS A 131 -5.98 3.25 8.57
N VAL A 132 -5.97 2.18 9.35
CA VAL A 132 -7.05 1.80 10.27
C VAL A 132 -6.49 1.77 11.68
N VAL A 133 -7.12 2.51 12.58
CA VAL A 133 -6.81 2.54 14.02
C VAL A 133 -7.91 1.79 14.75
N PHE A 134 -7.51 0.89 15.65
CA PHE A 134 -8.43 0.11 16.47
C PHE A 134 -8.51 0.65 17.89
N GLU A 135 -9.65 0.40 18.53
CA GLU A 135 -9.85 0.68 19.95
C GLU A 135 -8.87 -0.14 20.80
N GLY A 136 -8.45 0.46 21.92
CA GLY A 136 -7.61 -0.20 22.91
C GLY A 136 -6.14 -0.35 22.52
N SER A 137 -5.37 -0.81 23.51
CA SER A 137 -3.92 -1.04 23.40
C SER A 137 -3.53 -2.49 23.68
N ASN A 138 -4.46 -3.28 24.24
CA ASN A 138 -4.25 -4.68 24.58
C ASN A 138 -4.75 -5.57 23.43
N ALA A 139 -3.84 -6.03 22.59
CA ALA A 139 -4.17 -6.85 21.44
C ALA A 139 -4.93 -8.13 21.82
N GLU A 140 -4.64 -8.76 22.96
CA GLU A 140 -5.31 -10.00 23.38
C GLU A 140 -6.81 -9.78 23.65
N LYS A 141 -7.17 -8.67 24.30
CA LYS A 141 -8.57 -8.32 24.59
C LYS A 141 -9.31 -7.86 23.32
N GLU A 142 -8.67 -7.01 22.53
CA GLU A 142 -9.31 -6.40 21.36
C GLU A 142 -9.52 -7.40 20.21
N ARG A 143 -8.75 -8.50 20.15
CA ARG A 143 -8.90 -9.58 19.17
C ARG A 143 -10.29 -10.23 19.16
N VAL A 144 -10.95 -10.33 20.32
CA VAL A 144 -12.24 -11.02 20.44
C VAL A 144 -13.31 -10.31 19.61
N SER A 145 -13.22 -8.98 19.51
CA SER A 145 -14.11 -8.18 18.68
C SER A 145 -13.43 -6.86 18.32
N PRO A 146 -12.54 -6.84 17.30
CA PRO A 146 -11.82 -5.63 16.94
C PRO A 146 -12.80 -4.56 16.49
N LYS A 147 -12.65 -3.36 17.04
CA LYS A 147 -13.49 -2.20 16.73
C LYS A 147 -12.63 -1.09 16.14
N ILE A 148 -13.06 -0.57 15.01
CA ILE A 148 -12.41 0.53 14.31
C ILE A 148 -12.71 1.82 15.07
N GLN A 149 -11.65 2.48 15.54
CA GLN A 149 -11.72 3.80 16.14
C GLN A 149 -11.60 4.90 15.08
N GLU A 150 -10.75 4.69 14.07
CA GLU A 150 -10.50 5.67 13.01
C GLU A 150 -10.11 5.00 11.68
N ILE A 151 -10.49 5.63 10.57
CA ILE A 151 -10.03 5.30 9.22
C ILE A 151 -9.48 6.56 8.57
N ILE A 152 -8.25 6.49 8.08
CA ILE A 152 -7.56 7.63 7.45
C ILE A 152 -7.19 7.23 6.03
N MET A 153 -7.65 8.03 5.05
CA MET A 153 -7.30 7.90 3.64
C MET A 153 -6.48 9.11 3.21
N THR A 154 -5.25 8.90 2.76
CA THR A 154 -4.36 9.95 2.28
C THR A 154 -4.07 9.74 0.80
N SER A 155 -4.38 10.75 -0.02
CA SER A 155 -4.03 10.81 -1.45
C SER A 155 -3.36 12.13 -1.85
N ASP A 156 -3.22 13.09 -0.92
CA ASP A 156 -2.49 14.33 -1.17
C ASP A 156 -0.98 14.03 -1.35
N PRO A 157 -0.39 14.37 -2.51
CA PRO A 157 1.03 14.15 -2.76
C PRO A 157 1.95 14.81 -1.72
N THR A 158 1.54 15.93 -1.11
CA THR A 158 2.37 16.61 -0.11
C THR A 158 2.41 15.82 1.20
N ALA A 159 1.25 15.43 1.73
CA ALA A 159 1.15 14.58 2.91
C ALA A 159 1.86 13.23 2.74
N LEU A 160 1.85 12.68 1.52
CA LEU A 160 2.45 11.37 1.21
C LEU A 160 3.99 11.37 1.23
N LYS A 161 4.66 12.52 1.08
CA LYS A 161 6.15 12.59 1.06
C LYS A 161 6.80 12.00 2.31
N LYS A 162 6.12 12.09 3.46
CA LYS A 162 6.62 11.55 4.74
C LYS A 162 6.94 10.05 4.65
N TYR A 163 6.18 9.29 3.85
CA TYR A 163 6.31 7.83 3.79
C TYR A 163 7.62 7.37 3.15
N ILE A 164 8.29 8.19 2.35
CA ILE A 164 9.59 7.84 1.76
C ILE A 164 10.61 7.59 2.87
N ALA A 165 10.68 8.48 3.87
CA ALA A 165 11.59 8.34 5.00
C ALA A 165 11.16 7.18 5.93
N VAL A 166 9.86 7.07 6.20
CA VAL A 166 9.30 6.00 7.06
C VAL A 166 9.59 4.62 6.48
N ILE A 167 9.31 4.38 5.20
CA ILE A 167 9.56 3.09 4.54
C ILE A 167 11.05 2.77 4.55
N LYS A 168 11.93 3.72 4.21
CA LYS A 168 13.38 3.49 4.24
C LYS A 168 13.91 3.17 5.64
N ARG A 169 13.38 3.82 6.67
CA ARG A 169 13.69 3.51 8.07
C ARG A 169 13.26 2.08 8.42
N LEU A 170 11.98 1.76 8.19
CA LEU A 170 11.40 0.46 8.54
C LEU A 170 12.00 -0.70 7.76
N LYS A 171 12.36 -0.53 6.47
CA LYS A 171 13.09 -1.55 5.70
C LYS A 171 14.41 -1.93 6.38
N ARG A 172 15.17 -0.94 6.89
CA ARG A 172 16.42 -1.18 7.62
C ARG A 172 16.18 -1.89 8.95
N GLU A 173 15.22 -1.40 9.74
CA GLU A 173 14.91 -1.96 11.07
C GLU A 173 14.36 -3.39 11.00
N ASN A 174 13.58 -3.71 9.97
CA ASN A 174 12.98 -5.03 9.76
C ASN A 174 13.87 -5.95 8.90
N ASN A 175 15.10 -5.54 8.56
CA ASN A 175 16.03 -6.27 7.68
C ASN A 175 15.39 -6.72 6.35
N VAL A 176 14.48 -5.93 5.81
CA VAL A 176 13.84 -6.18 4.52
C VAL A 176 14.85 -5.85 3.43
N LYS A 177 15.42 -6.88 2.84
CA LYS A 177 16.17 -6.74 1.59
C LYS A 177 15.20 -6.24 0.53
N SER A 178 15.56 -5.18 -0.18
CA SER A 178 14.90 -4.86 -1.45
C SER A 178 14.88 -6.16 -2.25
N ALA A 179 13.71 -6.58 -2.76
CA ALA A 179 13.68 -7.71 -3.67
C ALA A 179 14.74 -7.48 -4.76
N ASP A 180 15.41 -8.53 -5.24
CA ASP A 180 16.25 -8.44 -6.41
C ASP A 180 15.37 -8.00 -7.61
N VAL A 181 15.16 -6.70 -7.74
CA VAL A 181 14.36 -6.11 -8.81
C VAL A 181 15.24 -6.23 -10.05
N ILE A 182 14.75 -7.02 -11.01
CA ILE A 182 15.33 -7.40 -12.31
C ILE A 182 16.10 -8.74 -12.31
N LYS A 183 15.37 -9.87 -12.39
CA LYS A 183 15.77 -11.03 -13.23
C LYS A 183 14.63 -11.82 -13.88
N ALA A 184 13.36 -11.65 -13.50
CA ALA A 184 12.29 -12.52 -14.00
C ALA A 184 11.68 -12.18 -15.38
N LYS A 185 12.01 -11.04 -16.01
CA LYS A 185 11.50 -10.70 -17.37
C LYS A 185 12.58 -10.59 -18.46
N ALA A 186 13.86 -10.78 -18.14
CA ALA A 186 14.94 -10.75 -19.12
C ALA A 186 15.32 -12.13 -19.68
N ASP A 187 14.99 -13.22 -18.98
CA ASP A 187 15.36 -14.60 -19.36
C ASP A 187 14.20 -15.42 -19.94
N GLY A 188 13.02 -14.81 -20.13
CA GLY A 188 11.95 -15.44 -20.89
C GLY A 188 12.29 -15.41 -22.38
N PRO A 189 12.27 -16.56 -23.10
CA PRO A 189 12.45 -16.52 -24.54
C PRO A 189 11.42 -15.59 -25.18
N PRO A 190 11.78 -14.82 -26.22
CA PRO A 190 10.82 -13.96 -26.90
C PRO A 190 9.61 -14.80 -27.34
N PRO A 191 8.38 -14.25 -27.25
CA PRO A 191 7.20 -14.98 -27.70
C PRO A 191 7.41 -15.41 -29.15
N PRO A 192 7.04 -16.64 -29.51
CA PRO A 192 7.25 -17.13 -30.87
C PRO A 192 6.53 -16.20 -31.84
N ILE A 193 7.28 -15.72 -32.83
CA ILE A 193 6.72 -14.98 -33.96
C ILE A 193 5.73 -15.92 -34.64
N ARG A 194 4.43 -15.66 -34.47
CA ARG A 194 3.41 -16.30 -35.30
C ARG A 194 3.55 -15.75 -36.71
N ASN A 195 4.34 -16.41 -37.52
CA ASN A 195 4.10 -16.40 -38.95
C ASN A 195 2.90 -17.33 -39.18
N LEU A 196 1.74 -16.74 -39.49
CA LEU A 196 0.66 -17.22 -40.36
C LEU A 196 -0.54 -16.28 -40.21
#